data_AF-A0A2U8WTB7-F1
#
_entry.id   AF-A0A2U8WTB7-F1
#
_cell.length_a   1.000
_cell.length_b   1.000
_cell.length_c   1.000
_cell.angle_alpha   90.00
_cell.angle_beta   90.00
_cell.angle_gamma   90.00
#
_symmetry.space_group_name_H-M   'P 1'
#
loop_
_entity.id
_entity.type
_entity.pdbx_description
1 polymer ?
#
loop_
_entity_poly.entity_id
_entity_poly.type
_entity_poly.pdbx_seq_one_letter_code
_entity_poly.pdbx_strand_id
1 'polypeptide(L)'
;MTSAEIKAKVQDTHRRAMQSRSIQMSRDSGIQHIFQDVRLFGREAGADFVGTNLERIVREAVTRAECRDNALDVPVHGFGRAAVAGMAQALRELTDLTVEENVNTLRLILAVPSPGYV
;
A
#
# COMPACT_ATOMS: atom_id res chain seq x y z
N MET A 1 16.31 -3.44 1.02
CA MET A 1 15.69 -2.12 1.18
C MET A 1 15.07 -2.08 2.56
N THR A 2 15.41 -1.09 3.38
CA THR A 2 14.82 -0.87 4.71
C THR A 2 13.43 -0.23 4.59
N SER A 3 12.64 -0.23 5.66
CA SER A 3 11.33 0.43 5.70
C SER A 3 11.44 1.94 5.40
N ALA A 4 12.45 2.61 5.95
CA ALA A 4 12.73 4.03 5.66
C ALA A 4 13.07 4.28 4.18
N GLU A 5 13.84 3.37 3.55
CA GLU A 5 14.15 3.46 2.12
C GLU A 5 12.90 3.23 1.26
N ILE A 6 11.99 2.33 1.66
CA ILE A 6 10.71 2.10 0.98
C ILE A 6 9.87 3.38 1.00
N LYS A 7 9.66 3.96 2.18
CA LYS A 7 8.93 5.22 2.34
C LYS A 7 9.52 6.34 1.51
N ALA A 8 10.82 6.57 1.64
CA ALA A 8 11.53 7.61 0.90
C ALA A 8 11.37 7.43 -0.61
N LYS A 9 11.49 6.20 -1.11
CA LYS A 9 11.32 5.88 -2.53
C LYS A 9 9.90 6.17 -3.01
N VAL A 10 8.87 5.69 -2.30
CA VAL A 10 7.46 5.89 -2.67
C VAL A 10 7.12 7.38 -2.67
N GLN A 11 7.48 8.11 -1.61
CA GLN A 11 7.17 9.53 -1.46
C GLN A 11 7.95 10.41 -2.44
N ASP A 12 9.23 10.13 -2.68
CA ASP A 12 10.02 10.87 -3.68
C ASP A 12 9.49 10.63 -5.10
N THR A 13 9.04 9.41 -5.40
CA THR A 13 8.41 9.08 -6.68
C THR A 13 7.13 9.90 -6.87
N HIS A 14 6.25 9.93 -5.85
CA HIS A 14 5.02 10.73 -5.89
C HIS A 14 5.31 12.22 -6.10
N ARG A 15 6.27 12.76 -5.34
CA ARG A 15 6.71 14.15 -5.45
C ARG A 15 7.21 14.49 -6.86
N ARG A 16 8.03 13.62 -7.47
CA ARG A 16 8.51 13.80 -8.85
C ARG A 16 7.38 13.72 -9.87
N ALA A 17 6.46 12.77 -9.68
CA ALA A 17 5.30 12.60 -10.55
C ALA A 17 4.39 13.84 -10.55
N MET A 18 4.19 14.46 -9.38
CA MET A 18 3.46 15.73 -9.24
C MET A 18 4.14 16.92 -9.92
N GLN A 19 5.48 16.94 -10.01
CA GLN A 19 6.25 18.00 -10.65
C GLN A 19 6.33 17.85 -12.18
N SER A 20 6.11 16.64 -12.72
CA SER A 20 6.13 16.39 -14.16
C SER A 20 4.89 16.97 -14.83
N ARG A 21 5.02 17.48 -16.07
CA ARG A 21 3.88 17.92 -16.92
C ARG A 21 3.22 16.80 -17.71
N SER A 22 3.72 15.57 -17.61
CA SER A 22 3.15 14.42 -18.33
C SER A 22 1.72 14.11 -17.90
N ILE A 23 0.89 13.61 -18.82
CA ILE A 23 -0.50 13.22 -18.56
C ILE A 23 -0.53 12.11 -17.50
N GLN A 24 -1.48 12.19 -16.57
CA GLN A 24 -1.72 11.14 -15.57
C GLN A 24 -2.06 9.84 -16.30
N MET A 25 -1.17 8.86 -16.26
CA MET A 25 -1.44 7.53 -16.79
C MET A 25 -2.25 6.75 -15.75
N SER A 26 -3.51 6.44 -16.03
CA SER A 26 -4.22 5.42 -15.26
C SER A 26 -3.66 4.06 -15.62
N ARG A 27 -2.99 3.40 -14.65
CA ARG A 27 -2.61 1.98 -14.76
C ARG A 27 -3.57 1.14 -13.93
N ASP A 28 -4.04 0.04 -14.52
CA ASP A 28 -4.84 -0.94 -13.80
C ASP A 28 -4.02 -1.57 -12.66
N SER A 29 -4.68 -1.77 -11.52
CA SER A 29 -4.06 -2.31 -10.31
C SER A 29 -3.75 -3.80 -10.47
N GLY A 30 -2.50 -4.16 -10.78
CA GLY A 30 -2.11 -5.58 -10.88
C GLY A 30 -2.18 -6.31 -9.54
N ILE A 31 -2.21 -5.57 -8.43
CA ILE A 31 -2.17 -6.13 -7.08
C ILE A 31 -3.47 -6.83 -6.67
N GLN A 32 -4.61 -6.49 -7.28
CA GLN A 32 -5.91 -7.07 -6.89
C GLN A 32 -5.94 -8.60 -7.05
N HIS A 33 -5.28 -9.12 -8.08
CA HIS A 33 -5.18 -10.56 -8.32
C HIS A 33 -4.46 -11.32 -7.20
N ILE A 34 -3.61 -10.65 -6.42
CA ILE A 34 -2.86 -11.28 -5.31
C ILE A 34 -3.79 -11.54 -4.12
N PHE A 35 -4.84 -10.73 -3.96
CA PHE A 35 -5.74 -10.77 -2.80
C PHE A 35 -7.08 -11.46 -3.06
N GLN A 36 -7.50 -11.59 -4.32
CA GLN A 36 -8.83 -12.11 -4.68
C GLN A 36 -9.04 -13.60 -4.34
N ASP A 37 -8.01 -14.43 -4.46
CA ASP A 37 -8.14 -15.89 -4.31
C ASP A 37 -7.70 -16.41 -2.93
N VAL A 38 -7.26 -15.53 -2.03
CA VAL A 38 -6.69 -15.91 -0.74
C VAL A 38 -7.70 -15.62 0.38
N ARG A 39 -7.74 -16.49 1.40
CA ARG A 39 -8.48 -16.22 2.64
C ARG A 39 -7.56 -16.47 3.82
N LEU A 40 -7.35 -15.44 4.64
CA LEU A 40 -6.50 -15.49 5.82
C LEU A 40 -7.35 -15.24 7.05
N PHE A 41 -7.16 -16.01 8.13
CA PHE A 41 -7.96 -15.86 9.36
C PHE A 41 -7.12 -15.55 10.60
N GLY A 42 -5.82 -15.86 10.60
CA GLY A 42 -4.91 -15.59 11.71
C GLY A 42 -4.10 -14.31 11.52
N ARG A 43 -3.75 -13.65 12.64
CA ARG A 43 -2.91 -12.45 12.64
C ARG A 43 -1.54 -12.71 12.01
N GLU A 44 -0.88 -13.78 12.44
CA GLU A 44 0.41 -14.22 11.87
C GLU A 44 0.28 -14.50 10.37
N ALA A 45 -0.79 -15.19 9.94
CA ALA A 45 -1.03 -15.44 8.52
C ALA A 45 -1.16 -14.14 7.70
N GLY A 46 -1.77 -13.10 8.28
CA GLY A 46 -1.82 -11.77 7.68
C GLY A 46 -0.44 -11.10 7.57
N ALA A 47 0.36 -11.17 8.64
CA ALA A 47 1.73 -10.63 8.65
C ALA A 47 2.65 -11.36 7.65
N ASP A 48 2.62 -12.69 7.66
CA ASP A 48 3.38 -13.55 6.74
C ASP A 48 3.02 -13.29 5.28
N PHE A 49 1.73 -13.07 5.00
CA PHE A 49 1.26 -12.74 3.66
C PHE A 49 1.87 -11.44 3.16
N VAL A 50 1.91 -10.40 4.00
CA VAL A 50 2.56 -9.13 3.68
C VAL A 50 4.05 -9.33 3.48
N GLY A 51 4.72 -10.06 4.38
CA GLY A 51 6.15 -10.36 4.25
C GLY A 51 6.49 -11.06 2.92
N THR A 52 5.68 -12.07 2.55
CA THR A 52 5.85 -12.83 1.30
C THR A 52 5.63 -11.98 0.05
N ASN A 53 4.72 -11.01 0.12
CA ASN A 53 4.33 -10.17 -1.02
C ASN A 53 4.92 -8.75 -0.98
N LEU A 54 5.83 -8.46 -0.04
CA LEU A 54 6.30 -7.10 0.23
C LEU A 54 6.88 -6.41 -1.01
N GLU A 55 7.73 -7.10 -1.77
CA GLU A 55 8.33 -6.54 -2.99
C GLU A 55 7.28 -6.16 -4.05
N ARG A 56 6.22 -6.98 -4.17
CA ARG A 56 5.12 -6.72 -5.11
C ARG A 56 4.27 -5.54 -4.64
N ILE A 57 3.97 -5.47 -3.34
CA ILE A 57 3.25 -4.35 -2.72
C ILE A 57 4.03 -3.05 -2.92
N VAL A 58 5.34 -3.05 -2.67
CA VAL A 58 6.19 -1.86 -2.84
C VAL A 58 6.28 -1.46 -4.31
N ARG A 59 6.38 -2.41 -5.25
CA ARG A 59 6.40 -2.11 -6.68
C ARG A 59 5.09 -1.46 -7.15
N GLU A 60 3.96 -1.97 -6.68
CA GLU A 60 2.66 -1.38 -6.96
C GLU A 60 2.56 0.02 -6.34
N ALA A 61 2.97 0.20 -5.08
CA ALA A 61 2.98 1.49 -4.39
C ALA A 61 3.80 2.54 -5.15
N VAL A 62 4.98 2.17 -5.66
CA VAL A 62 5.80 3.04 -6.50
C VAL A 62 5.09 3.36 -7.82
N THR A 63 4.49 2.36 -8.47
CA THR A 63 3.75 2.54 -9.73
C THR A 63 2.57 3.50 -9.55
N ARG A 64 1.83 3.36 -8.45
CA ARG A 64 0.73 4.27 -8.08
C ARG A 64 1.22 5.67 -7.78
N ALA A 65 2.33 5.80 -7.08
CA ALA A 65 2.99 7.08 -6.86
C ALA A 65 3.41 7.74 -8.19
N GLU A 66 3.93 6.99 -9.17
CA GLU A 66 4.22 7.50 -10.54
C GLU A 66 2.96 8.00 -11.24
N CYS A 67 1.81 7.36 -10.97
CA CYS A 67 0.50 7.74 -11.50
C CYS A 67 -0.15 8.91 -10.74
N ARG A 68 0.56 9.54 -9.80
CA ARG A 68 0.07 10.61 -8.91
C ARG A 68 -1.05 10.20 -7.96
N ASP A 69 -1.27 8.90 -7.77
CA ASP A 69 -2.23 8.42 -6.80
C ASP A 69 -1.70 8.67 -5.38
N ASN A 70 -2.58 9.15 -4.50
CA ASN A 70 -2.22 9.46 -3.12
C ASN A 70 -2.23 8.24 -2.21
N ALA A 71 -2.81 7.13 -2.68
CA ALA A 71 -3.00 5.92 -1.91
C ALA A 71 -2.99 4.67 -2.78
N LEU A 72 -2.65 3.54 -2.17
CA LEU A 72 -2.83 2.20 -2.71
C LEU A 72 -3.89 1.46 -1.88
N ASP A 73 -4.99 1.09 -2.53
CA ASP A 73 -6.05 0.31 -1.92
C ASP A 73 -5.81 -1.20 -2.11
N VAL A 74 -5.64 -1.90 -1.00
CA VAL A 74 -5.47 -3.34 -0.90
C VAL A 74 -6.79 -3.97 -0.48
N PRO A 75 -7.50 -4.70 -1.36
CA PRO A 75 -8.73 -5.37 -0.98
C PRO A 75 -8.44 -6.49 0.02
N VAL A 76 -9.23 -6.57 1.08
CA VAL A 76 -9.14 -7.61 2.12
C VAL A 76 -10.47 -8.35 2.31
N HIS A 77 -11.35 -8.27 1.31
CA HIS A 77 -12.63 -8.97 1.33
C HIS A 77 -12.42 -10.49 1.49
N GLY A 78 -13.05 -11.08 2.51
CA GLY A 78 -12.94 -12.51 2.82
C GLY A 78 -11.79 -12.86 3.77
N PHE A 79 -11.01 -11.88 4.23
CA PHE A 79 -10.00 -12.09 5.26
C PHE A 79 -10.66 -11.89 6.64
N GLY A 80 -10.29 -12.73 7.60
CA GLY A 80 -10.66 -12.57 8.99
C GLY A 80 -10.04 -11.31 9.59
N ARG A 81 -10.77 -10.66 10.50
CA ARG A 81 -10.36 -9.41 11.16
C ARG A 81 -8.95 -9.47 11.76
N ALA A 82 -8.58 -10.60 12.34
CA ALA A 82 -7.25 -10.80 12.91
C ALA A 82 -6.15 -10.77 11.83
N ALA A 83 -6.39 -11.38 10.66
CA ALA A 83 -5.47 -11.33 9.53
C ALA A 83 -5.34 -9.91 8.98
N VAL A 84 -6.45 -9.18 8.83
CA VAL A 84 -6.43 -7.76 8.42
C VAL A 84 -5.58 -6.92 9.37
N ALA A 85 -5.75 -7.09 10.69
CA ALA A 85 -4.93 -6.39 11.68
C ALA A 85 -3.44 -6.77 11.59
N GLY A 86 -3.13 -8.06 11.37
CA GLY A 86 -1.76 -8.53 11.16
C GLY A 86 -1.11 -7.94 9.91
N MET A 87 -1.88 -7.86 8.81
CA MET A 87 -1.42 -7.21 7.58
C MET A 87 -1.18 -5.72 7.79
N ALA A 88 -2.13 -5.01 8.42
CA ALA A 88 -2.00 -3.57 8.65
C ALA A 88 -0.77 -3.25 9.50
N GLN A 89 -0.52 -4.03 10.54
CA GLN A 89 0.68 -3.90 11.37
C GLN A 89 1.96 -4.19 10.56
N ALA A 90 2.02 -5.32 9.87
CA ALA A 90 3.20 -5.69 9.08
C ALA A 90 3.50 -4.65 7.99
N LEU A 91 2.48 -4.10 7.34
CA LEU A 91 2.64 -3.02 6.37
C LEU A 91 3.25 -1.77 6.99
N ARG A 92 2.76 -1.33 8.17
CA ARG A 92 3.33 -0.18 8.88
C ARG A 92 4.79 -0.42 9.25
N GLU A 93 5.11 -1.58 9.80
CA GLU A 93 6.46 -1.93 10.26
C GLU A 93 7.45 -2.07 9.08
N LEU A 94 7.03 -2.71 7.99
CA LEU A 94 7.90 -3.03 6.87
C LEU A 94 8.04 -1.89 5.86
N THR A 95 7.08 -0.96 5.79
CA THR A 95 7.10 0.13 4.80
C THR A 95 7.24 1.52 5.41
N ASP A 96 7.02 1.69 6.72
CA ASP A 96 6.95 2.98 7.42
C ASP A 96 5.90 3.96 6.83
N LEU A 97 4.98 3.45 6.00
CA LEU A 97 3.86 4.19 5.43
C LEU A 97 2.65 4.15 6.37
N THR A 98 1.81 5.19 6.30
CA THR A 98 0.53 5.22 7.00
C THR A 98 -0.41 4.21 6.36
N VAL A 99 -1.08 3.40 7.20
CA VAL A 99 -2.07 2.40 6.76
C VAL A 99 -3.39 2.67 7.46
N GLU A 100 -4.42 2.95 6.68
CA GLU A 100 -5.80 3.11 7.12
C GLU A 100 -6.58 1.82 6.89
N GLU A 101 -7.40 1.44 7.87
CA GLU A 101 -8.22 0.25 7.83
C GLU A 101 -9.67 0.65 7.52
N ASN A 102 -10.17 0.26 6.35
CA ASN A 102 -11.57 0.38 5.95
C ASN A 102 -12.23 -1.01 5.97
N VAL A 103 -13.56 -1.04 5.96
CA VAL A 103 -14.38 -2.27 6.15
C VAL A 103 -13.88 -3.45 5.31
N ASN A 104 -13.51 -3.23 4.06
CA ASN A 104 -13.07 -4.27 3.12
C ASN A 104 -11.73 -3.95 2.44
N THR A 105 -11.00 -2.94 2.92
CA THR A 105 -9.81 -2.42 2.24
C THR A 105 -8.78 -1.90 3.23
N LEU A 106 -7.52 -2.27 3.03
CA LEU A 106 -6.38 -1.61 3.66
C LEU A 106 -5.85 -0.55 2.70
N ARG A 107 -5.80 0.70 3.14
CA ARG A 107 -5.34 1.82 2.32
C ARG A 107 -3.95 2.24 2.78
N LEU A 108 -2.94 2.06 1.93
CA LEU A 108 -1.58 2.55 2.15
C LEU A 108 -1.49 3.97 1.60
N ILE A 109 -1.16 4.94 2.44
CA ILE A 109 -1.02 6.34 2.02
C ILE A 109 0.38 6.55 1.44
N LEU A 110 0.43 6.97 0.17
CA LEU A 110 1.67 7.11 -0.61
C LEU A 110 2.20 8.56 -0.56
N ALA A 111 1.32 9.53 -0.36
CA ALA A 111 1.66 10.93 -0.21
C ALA A 111 1.79 11.31 1.27
N VAL A 112 2.65 12.27 1.60
CA VAL A 112 2.58 12.90 2.92
C VAL A 112 1.25 13.65 2.99
N PRO A 113 0.38 13.45 4.00
CA PRO A 113 -0.77 14.32 4.17
C PRO A 113 -0.25 15.74 4.35
N SER A 114 -0.58 16.63 3.43
CA SER A 114 -0.27 18.05 3.58
C SER A 114 -0.87 18.53 4.90
N PRO A 115 -0.07 19.04 5.85
CA PRO A 115 -0.62 19.65 7.05
C PRO A 115 -1.28 20.97 6.62
N GLY A 116 -2.58 20.94 6.31
CA GLY A 116 -3.25 22.16 5.86
C GLY A 116 -4.67 22.08 5.30
N TYR A 117 -5.33 20.93 5.26
CA TYR A 117 -6.76 20.88 4.93
C TYR A 117 -7.53 20.17 6.05
N VAL A 118 -8.00 20.99 7.00
CA VAL A 118 -9.14 20.75 7.88
C VAL A 118 -10.23 21.72 7.46
#